data_AF-A0A9P5T5K8-F1
#
_entry.id   AF-A0A9P5T5K8-F1
#
_cell.length_a   1.000
_cell.length_b   1.000
_cell.length_c   1.000
_cell.angle_alpha   90.00
_cell.angle_beta   90.00
_cell.angle_gamma   90.00
#
_symmetry.space_group_name_H-M   'P 1'
#
loop_
_entity.id
_entity.type
_entity.pdbx_description
1 polymer ?
#
loop_
_entity_poly.entity_id
_entity_poly.type
_entity_poly.pdbx_seq_one_letter_code
_entity_poly.pdbx_strand_id
1 'polypeptide(L)'
;MLEAAKAKMEQDLDGDSGAVILGGFLSPSHDFYVGQKLRGEEIVLDSKERLELCRLQTADSNWIDVDAWEATQDRFYDYNTVTSRLQQYLQDKVQSTLERKMSTLLQQKPCPSTSSMVPQRSGSLECRNPYKIRVVYLCGADFVLRTGAHKLFNGLVVVDRPLGPPSISRTRRSILLTQEGGSIMVPISDEVDSSSRPSSPSSTASSEEYRVATTKERVFDRLAISYGPEWCEASRNNIWWIPSRSRSESEDISSTRIRDLLSKGESCTGLLHPAVAQRLLEKLAHMESVSA
;
A
#
# COMPACT_ATOMS: atom_id res chain seq x y z
N MET A 1 7.97 4.72 -4.93
CA MET A 1 7.37 4.70 -3.57
C MET A 1 8.15 3.79 -2.64
N LEU A 2 8.31 2.49 -2.96
CA LEU A 2 9.05 1.54 -2.11
C LEU A 2 10.46 1.99 -1.76
N GLU A 3 11.25 2.45 -2.74
CA GLU A 3 12.60 2.97 -2.48
C GLU A 3 12.63 4.15 -1.50
N ALA A 4 11.70 5.11 -1.64
CA ALA A 4 11.61 6.25 -0.72
C ALA A 4 11.17 5.80 0.68
N ALA A 5 10.31 4.80 0.78
CA ALA A 5 9.90 4.22 2.05
C ALA A 5 11.05 3.51 2.75
N LYS A 6 11.81 2.69 2.01
CA LYS A 6 13.00 2.03 2.52
C LYS A 6 14.01 3.03 3.05
N ALA A 7 14.39 4.01 2.22
CA ALA A 7 15.33 5.04 2.61
C ALA A 7 14.87 5.80 3.87
N LYS A 8 13.59 6.17 3.98
CA LYS A 8 13.07 6.88 5.15
C LYS A 8 13.08 6.02 6.42
N MET A 9 12.60 4.78 6.33
CA MET A 9 12.52 3.88 7.48
C MET A 9 13.90 3.43 7.98
N GLU A 10 14.88 3.30 7.07
CA GLU A 10 16.27 2.98 7.42
C GLU A 10 17.04 4.20 7.91
N GLN A 11 16.76 5.41 7.40
CA GLN A 11 17.37 6.64 7.92
C GLN A 11 16.98 6.89 9.39
N ASP A 12 15.75 6.54 9.77
CA ASP A 12 15.28 6.70 11.14
C ASP A 12 15.86 5.64 12.11
N LEU A 13 16.77 4.74 11.67
CA LEU A 13 17.45 3.72 12.50
C LEU A 13 18.28 4.31 13.64
N ASP A 14 18.77 5.53 13.48
CA ASP A 14 19.49 6.24 14.54
C ASP A 14 18.55 6.86 15.59
N GLY A 15 17.22 6.70 15.44
CA GLY A 15 16.19 7.11 16.39
C GLY A 15 15.30 5.96 16.88
N ASP A 16 14.33 6.26 17.75
CA ASP A 16 13.45 5.27 18.39
C ASP A 16 12.44 4.55 17.46
N SER A 17 12.41 4.89 16.16
CA SER A 17 11.38 4.47 15.20
C SER A 17 11.91 3.85 13.91
N GLY A 18 13.22 3.64 13.79
CA GLY A 18 13.80 3.03 12.60
C GLY A 18 13.59 1.53 12.48
N ALA A 19 13.66 1.04 11.24
CA ALA A 19 13.49 -0.38 10.95
C ALA A 19 14.45 -0.83 9.83
N VAL A 20 14.98 -2.03 9.98
CA VAL A 20 15.73 -2.70 8.91
C VAL A 20 14.74 -3.26 7.91
N ILE A 21 14.85 -2.86 6.64
CA ILE A 21 13.92 -3.31 5.60
C ILE A 21 14.45 -4.57 4.94
N LEU A 22 13.78 -5.68 5.27
CA LEU A 22 14.12 -7.02 4.77
C LEU A 22 13.64 -7.24 3.33
N GLY A 23 12.57 -6.57 2.91
CA GLY A 23 11.98 -6.74 1.59
C GLY A 23 10.76 -5.84 1.36
N GLY A 24 10.35 -5.72 0.10
CA GLY A 24 9.15 -5.05 -0.35
C GLY A 24 8.31 -5.98 -1.22
N PHE A 25 6.99 -5.87 -1.14
CA PHE A 25 6.08 -6.71 -1.93
C PHE A 25 5.12 -5.83 -2.72
N LEU A 26 5.00 -6.09 -4.02
CA LEU A 26 3.88 -5.65 -4.84
C LEU A 26 2.80 -6.74 -4.80
N SER A 27 1.58 -6.40 -4.38
CA SER A 27 0.42 -7.29 -4.39
C SER A 27 -0.63 -6.73 -5.34
N PRO A 28 -0.69 -7.18 -6.60
CA PRO A 28 -1.73 -6.73 -7.53
C PRO A 28 -3.11 -7.21 -7.05
N SER A 29 -4.10 -6.32 -7.12
CA SER A 29 -5.46 -6.62 -6.66
C SER A 29 -6.16 -7.71 -7.47
N HIS A 30 -7.22 -8.31 -6.94
CA HIS A 30 -8.10 -9.23 -7.68
C HIS A 30 -8.83 -8.56 -8.86
N ASP A 31 -9.14 -9.32 -9.92
CA ASP A 31 -9.77 -8.81 -11.16
C ASP A 31 -11.15 -8.22 -10.95
N PHE A 32 -11.95 -8.77 -10.02
CA PHE A 32 -13.26 -8.19 -9.67
C PHE A 32 -13.13 -6.71 -9.26
N TYR A 33 -12.16 -6.38 -8.41
CA TYR A 33 -11.96 -5.00 -7.97
C TYR A 33 -11.47 -4.11 -9.12
N VAL A 34 -10.50 -4.60 -9.89
CA VAL A 34 -9.93 -3.82 -11.01
C VAL A 34 -10.97 -3.56 -12.10
N GLY A 35 -11.75 -4.58 -12.47
CA GLY A 35 -12.82 -4.44 -13.46
C GLY A 35 -13.91 -3.46 -13.05
N GLN A 36 -14.29 -3.43 -11.76
CA GLN A 36 -15.22 -2.41 -11.25
C GLN A 36 -14.60 -1.00 -11.30
N LYS A 37 -13.34 -0.87 -10.89
CA LYS A 37 -12.63 0.41 -10.84
C LYS A 37 -12.35 1.00 -12.22
N LEU A 38 -12.09 0.15 -13.21
CA LEU A 38 -11.71 0.52 -14.58
C LEU A 38 -12.85 0.28 -15.58
N ARG A 39 -14.09 0.20 -15.10
CA ARG A 39 -15.25 -0.02 -15.96
C ARG A 39 -15.34 1.09 -17.03
N GLY A 40 -15.34 0.68 -18.29
CA GLY A 40 -15.41 1.59 -19.44
C GLY A 40 -14.06 2.13 -19.92
N GLU A 41 -12.95 1.72 -19.32
CA GLU A 41 -11.62 2.01 -19.84
C GLU A 41 -11.28 1.00 -20.96
N GLU A 42 -10.59 1.47 -21.99
CA GLU A 42 -10.22 0.65 -23.16
C GLU A 42 -9.15 -0.40 -22.81
N ILE A 43 -8.17 -0.01 -21.98
CA ILE A 43 -7.07 -0.86 -21.56
C ILE A 43 -7.34 -1.37 -20.15
N VAL A 44 -7.92 -2.56 -20.05
CA VAL A 44 -8.07 -3.30 -18.80
C VAL A 44 -7.17 -4.53 -18.83
N LEU A 45 -6.32 -4.65 -17.81
CA LEU A 45 -5.40 -5.77 -17.65
C LEU A 45 -5.95 -6.77 -16.65
N ASP A 46 -5.95 -8.04 -17.02
CA ASP A 46 -6.30 -9.12 -16.10
C ASP A 46 -5.19 -9.34 -15.04
N SER A 47 -5.45 -10.23 -14.10
CA SER A 47 -4.55 -10.54 -12.99
C SER A 47 -3.22 -11.10 -13.48
N LYS A 48 -3.23 -11.96 -14.50
CA LYS A 48 -2.03 -12.57 -15.08
C LYS A 48 -1.13 -11.53 -15.72
N GLU A 49 -1.71 -10.63 -16.51
CA GLU A 49 -0.99 -9.54 -17.17
C GLU A 49 -0.43 -8.56 -16.14
N ARG A 50 -1.21 -8.18 -15.13
CA ARG A 50 -0.71 -7.29 -14.06
C ARG A 50 0.42 -7.93 -13.27
N LEU A 51 0.34 -9.22 -12.98
CA LEU A 51 1.43 -9.97 -12.35
C LEU A 51 2.68 -10.00 -13.22
N GLU A 52 2.53 -10.22 -14.52
CA GLU A 52 3.63 -10.16 -15.48
C GLU A 52 4.30 -8.79 -15.48
N LEU A 53 3.52 -7.70 -15.60
CA LEU A 53 4.07 -6.34 -15.56
C LEU A 53 4.75 -6.01 -14.23
N CYS A 54 4.19 -6.45 -13.09
CA CYS A 54 4.83 -6.25 -11.79
C CYS A 54 6.18 -6.99 -11.70
N ARG A 55 6.29 -8.20 -12.25
CA ARG A 55 7.56 -8.95 -12.30
C ARG A 55 8.58 -8.26 -13.20
N LEU A 56 8.16 -7.80 -14.39
CA LEU A 56 9.03 -7.02 -15.27
C LEU A 56 9.50 -5.72 -14.62
N GLN A 57 8.63 -5.05 -13.86
CA GLN A 57 8.95 -3.79 -13.16
C GLN A 57 9.95 -3.99 -12.01
N THR A 58 10.00 -5.20 -11.44
CA THR A 58 10.82 -5.53 -10.26
C THR A 58 12.01 -6.41 -10.59
N ALA A 59 12.22 -6.76 -11.86
CA ALA A 59 13.26 -7.68 -12.31
C ALA A 59 14.67 -7.25 -11.90
N ASP A 60 14.93 -5.95 -11.87
CA ASP A 60 16.24 -5.38 -11.49
C ASP A 60 16.37 -5.10 -9.98
N SER A 61 15.32 -5.36 -9.19
CA SER A 61 15.35 -5.17 -7.74
C SER A 61 15.82 -6.42 -7.03
N ASN A 62 16.74 -6.26 -6.06
CA ASN A 62 17.22 -7.33 -5.20
C ASN A 62 16.42 -7.47 -3.89
N TRP A 63 15.43 -6.60 -3.65
CA TRP A 63 14.70 -6.55 -2.38
C TRP A 63 13.19 -6.39 -2.55
N ILE A 64 12.71 -6.12 -3.76
CA ILE A 64 11.28 -6.02 -4.07
C ILE A 64 10.86 -7.26 -4.87
N ASP A 65 9.79 -7.91 -4.43
CA ASP A 65 9.18 -9.07 -5.10
C ASP A 65 7.67 -8.86 -5.30
N VAL A 66 7.00 -9.79 -5.98
CA VAL A 66 5.57 -9.77 -6.28
C VAL A 66 4.85 -10.90 -5.54
N ASP A 67 3.95 -10.55 -4.61
CA ASP A 67 3.04 -11.52 -3.99
C ASP A 67 1.83 -11.72 -4.89
N ALA A 68 1.77 -12.87 -5.55
CA ALA A 68 0.69 -13.20 -6.48
C ALA A 68 -0.62 -13.59 -5.78
N TRP A 69 -0.64 -13.74 -4.46
CA TRP A 69 -1.77 -14.33 -3.76
C TRP A 69 -3.07 -13.57 -3.97
N GLU A 70 -3.10 -12.26 -3.74
CA GLU A 70 -4.32 -11.45 -3.86
C GLU A 70 -4.93 -11.54 -5.26
N ALA A 71 -4.10 -11.46 -6.29
CA ALA A 71 -4.51 -11.53 -7.69
C ALA A 71 -5.04 -12.91 -8.10
N THR A 72 -4.66 -13.98 -7.40
CA THR A 72 -4.96 -15.38 -7.76
C THR A 72 -6.07 -16.01 -6.93
N GLN A 73 -6.67 -15.25 -6.02
CA GLN A 73 -7.82 -15.74 -5.27
C GLN A 73 -9.09 -15.81 -6.14
N ASP A 74 -10.11 -16.50 -5.65
CA ASP A 74 -11.44 -16.60 -6.27
C ASP A 74 -12.34 -15.38 -6.00
N ARG A 75 -11.95 -14.56 -5.02
CA ARG A 75 -12.67 -13.35 -4.62
C ARG A 75 -11.70 -12.23 -4.23
N PHE A 76 -12.24 -11.02 -4.18
CA PHE A 76 -11.50 -9.87 -3.68
C PHE A 76 -11.26 -9.96 -2.16
N TYR A 77 -10.04 -9.61 -1.75
CA TYR A 77 -9.64 -9.46 -0.35
C TYR A 77 -9.14 -8.04 -0.12
N ASP A 78 -9.50 -7.45 1.01
CA ASP A 78 -9.03 -6.12 1.37
C ASP A 78 -7.55 -6.12 1.77
N TYR A 79 -6.93 -4.93 1.73
CA TYR A 79 -5.52 -4.73 2.06
C TYR A 79 -5.15 -5.21 3.47
N ASN A 80 -6.08 -5.17 4.41
CA ASN A 80 -5.86 -5.68 5.77
C ASN A 80 -5.71 -7.21 5.75
N THR A 81 -6.61 -7.91 5.07
CA THR A 81 -6.54 -9.37 4.95
C THR A 81 -5.26 -9.78 4.22
N VAL A 82 -4.90 -9.09 3.13
CA VAL A 82 -3.67 -9.32 2.37
C VAL A 82 -2.43 -9.13 3.25
N THR A 83 -2.34 -8.02 3.98
CA THR A 83 -1.18 -7.74 4.85
C THR A 83 -1.08 -8.68 6.04
N SER A 84 -2.21 -9.04 6.66
CA SER A 84 -2.26 -10.02 7.75
C SER A 84 -1.85 -11.42 7.28
N ARG A 85 -2.29 -11.83 6.09
CA ARG A 85 -1.88 -13.10 5.47
C ARG A 85 -0.38 -13.11 5.17
N LEU A 86 0.17 -12.04 4.59
CA LEU A 86 1.60 -11.94 4.29
C LEU A 86 2.43 -11.97 5.59
N GLN A 87 1.96 -11.29 6.64
CA GLN A 87 2.59 -11.34 7.97
C GLN A 87 2.68 -12.76 8.50
N GLN A 88 1.58 -13.52 8.45
CA GLN A 88 1.54 -14.91 8.90
C GLN A 88 2.46 -15.79 8.05
N TYR A 89 2.39 -15.66 6.72
CA TYR A 89 3.24 -16.41 5.79
C TYR A 89 4.73 -16.23 6.11
N LEU A 90 5.18 -14.99 6.33
CA LEU A 90 6.58 -14.71 6.64
C LEU A 90 6.99 -15.28 8.00
N GLN A 91 6.12 -15.19 9.01
CA GLN A 91 6.37 -15.80 10.32
C GLN A 91 6.54 -17.32 10.22
N ASP A 92 5.63 -17.99 9.50
CA ASP A 92 5.67 -19.44 9.31
C ASP A 92 6.94 -19.88 8.57
N LYS A 93 7.33 -19.15 7.52
CA LYS A 93 8.54 -19.44 6.74
C LYS A 93 9.82 -19.28 7.56
N VAL A 94 9.90 -18.24 8.36
CA VAL A 94 11.03 -17.98 9.25
C VAL A 94 11.12 -19.10 10.29
N GLN A 95 10.01 -19.39 10.98
CA GLN A 95 9.92 -20.46 11.97
C GLN A 95 10.37 -21.81 11.40
N SER A 96 9.80 -22.21 10.26
CA SER A 96 10.13 -23.47 9.57
C SER A 96 11.61 -23.55 9.18
N THR A 97 12.22 -22.43 8.79
CA THR A 97 13.63 -22.39 8.38
C THR A 97 14.57 -22.55 9.58
N LEU A 98 14.19 -22.01 10.73
CA LEU A 98 14.97 -22.13 11.96
C LEU A 98 14.90 -23.52 12.53
N GLU A 99 13.72 -24.11 12.59
CA GLU A 99 13.53 -25.49 13.03
C GLU A 99 14.38 -26.45 12.19
N ARG A 100 14.44 -26.22 10.87
CA ARG A 100 15.31 -26.99 9.97
C ARG A 100 16.79 -26.79 10.29
N LYS A 101 17.26 -25.54 10.43
CA LYS A 101 18.66 -25.24 10.79
C LYS A 101 19.05 -25.82 12.14
N MET A 102 18.19 -25.69 13.16
CA MET A 102 18.40 -26.26 14.49
C MET A 102 18.48 -27.79 14.44
N SER A 103 17.57 -28.43 13.70
CA SER A 103 17.59 -29.89 13.52
C SER A 103 18.89 -30.35 12.86
N THR A 104 19.35 -29.66 11.82
CA THR A 104 20.64 -29.95 11.16
C THR A 104 21.82 -29.80 12.13
N LEU A 105 21.86 -28.72 12.92
CA LEU A 105 22.93 -28.48 13.89
C LEU A 105 22.96 -29.52 15.01
N LEU A 106 21.80 -29.98 15.48
CA LEU A 106 21.69 -31.01 16.52
C LEU A 106 22.10 -32.41 16.00
N GLN A 107 21.82 -32.71 14.72
CA GLN A 107 22.21 -33.97 14.09
C GLN A 107 23.71 -34.04 13.73
N GLN A 108 24.37 -32.90 13.55
CA GLN A 108 25.80 -32.83 13.21
C GLN A 108 26.74 -33.01 14.40
N LYS A 109 26.22 -33.26 15.61
CA LYS A 109 27.05 -33.56 16.79
C LYS A 109 27.09 -35.08 16.99
N PRO A 110 28.12 -35.81 16.54
CA PRO A 110 28.29 -37.20 16.92
C PRO A 110 28.67 -37.24 18.41
N CYS A 111 27.71 -37.51 19.29
CA CYS A 111 28.03 -37.89 20.65
C CYS A 111 28.11 -39.42 20.76
N PRO A 112 29.24 -39.98 21.23
CA PRO A 112 29.29 -41.37 21.64
C PRO A 112 28.34 -41.61 22.81
N SER A 113 27.73 -42.79 22.79
CA SER A 113 26.80 -43.35 23.75
C SER A 113 27.05 -42.99 25.22
N THR A 114 26.11 -42.26 25.83
CA THR A 114 25.72 -42.46 27.23
C THR A 114 24.24 -42.17 27.38
N SER A 115 23.50 -43.19 27.80
CA SER A 115 22.07 -43.18 28.11
C SER A 115 21.80 -42.24 29.29
N SER A 116 20.95 -41.23 29.09
CA SER A 116 20.32 -40.50 30.19
C SER A 116 18.97 -39.97 29.75
N MET A 117 17.94 -40.32 30.53
CA MET A 117 16.55 -39.97 30.29
C MET A 117 16.33 -38.46 30.47
N VAL A 118 15.85 -37.79 29.42
CA VAL A 118 15.41 -36.38 29.49
C VAL A 118 13.88 -36.35 29.58
N PRO A 119 13.27 -35.61 30.52
CA PRO A 119 11.83 -35.49 30.62
C PRO A 119 11.28 -34.58 29.51
N GLN A 120 10.25 -35.06 28.80
CA GLN A 120 9.44 -34.25 27.89
C GLN A 120 8.68 -33.19 28.70
N ARG A 121 9.16 -31.94 28.66
CA ARG A 121 8.33 -30.78 28.99
C ARG A 121 7.57 -30.37 27.74
N SER A 122 6.29 -30.76 27.68
CA SER A 122 5.28 -30.20 26.78
C SER A 122 4.96 -28.77 27.20
N GLY A 123 5.89 -27.84 26.97
CA GLY A 123 5.60 -26.42 26.95
C GLY A 123 5.10 -26.07 25.56
N SER A 124 3.82 -25.74 25.42
CA SER A 124 3.28 -25.06 24.25
C SER A 124 4.15 -23.82 24.00
N LEU A 125 5.03 -23.88 23.00
CA LEU A 125 5.71 -22.72 22.48
C LEU A 125 4.62 -21.84 21.88
N GLU A 126 4.07 -20.93 22.69
CA GLU A 126 3.42 -19.74 22.13
C GLU A 126 4.43 -19.15 21.15
N CYS A 127 4.13 -19.28 19.86
CA CYS A 127 5.00 -18.88 18.77
C CYS A 127 5.01 -17.35 18.70
N ARG A 128 5.60 -16.71 19.72
CA ARG A 128 5.86 -15.28 19.76
C ARG A 128 6.90 -15.03 18.70
N ASN A 129 6.54 -14.23 17.68
CA ASN A 129 7.41 -13.75 16.60
C ASN A 129 8.83 -13.43 17.12
N PRO A 130 9.81 -14.36 17.03
CA PRO A 130 11.08 -14.23 17.75
C PRO A 130 11.94 -13.11 17.14
N TYR A 131 11.65 -12.78 15.88
CA TYR A 131 12.42 -11.86 15.04
C TYR A 131 11.77 -10.49 14.94
N LYS A 132 10.62 -10.28 15.60
CA LYS A 132 9.83 -9.06 15.52
C LYS A 132 9.61 -8.59 14.08
N ILE A 133 9.50 -9.52 13.12
CA ILE A 133 9.28 -9.19 11.71
C ILE A 133 7.87 -8.65 11.55
N ARG A 134 7.75 -7.46 10.95
CA ARG A 134 6.47 -6.78 10.76
C ARG A 134 6.25 -6.47 9.29
N VAL A 135 5.02 -6.70 8.83
CA VAL A 135 4.54 -6.25 7.52
C VAL A 135 3.81 -4.94 7.71
N VAL A 136 4.26 -3.89 7.04
CA VAL A 136 3.63 -2.56 7.04
C VAL A 136 2.96 -2.31 5.70
N TYR A 137 1.82 -1.62 5.71
CA TYR A 137 1.12 -1.25 4.47
C TYR A 137 1.68 0.06 3.92
N LEU A 138 2.09 0.08 2.65
CA LEU A 138 2.58 1.27 1.97
C LEU A 138 1.50 1.81 1.03
N CYS A 139 1.09 3.06 1.22
CA CYS A 139 0.11 3.71 0.34
C CYS A 139 0.39 5.20 0.11
N GLY A 140 -0.34 5.79 -0.84
CA GLY A 140 -0.35 7.24 -1.02
C GLY A 140 -1.32 7.93 -0.07
N ALA A 141 -1.10 9.22 0.22
CA ALA A 141 -2.00 10.02 1.05
C ALA A 141 -3.46 10.00 0.55
N ASP A 142 -3.67 9.97 -0.77
CA ASP A 142 -4.99 9.86 -1.42
C ASP A 142 -5.76 8.60 -1.01
N PHE A 143 -5.07 7.51 -0.68
CA PHE A 143 -5.72 6.31 -0.17
C PHE A 143 -6.30 6.56 1.22
N VAL A 144 -5.49 7.06 2.16
CA VAL A 144 -5.91 7.29 3.55
C VAL A 144 -7.04 8.30 3.63
N LEU A 145 -6.94 9.40 2.87
CA LEU A 145 -7.98 10.43 2.81
C LEU A 145 -9.34 9.87 2.34
N ARG A 146 -9.33 8.93 1.39
CA ARG A 146 -10.57 8.32 0.88
C ARG A 146 -11.11 7.21 1.78
N THR A 147 -10.24 6.31 2.26
CA THR A 147 -10.68 5.08 2.91
C THR A 147 -10.64 5.14 4.43
N GLY A 148 -10.01 6.17 5.02
CA GLY A 148 -9.69 6.18 6.45
C GLY A 148 -8.64 5.14 6.85
N ALA A 149 -8.16 4.35 5.88
CA ALA A 149 -7.25 3.23 6.07
C ALA A 149 -7.68 2.29 7.21
N HIS A 150 -8.99 2.03 7.38
CA HIS A 150 -9.56 1.23 8.48
C HIS A 150 -8.92 -0.17 8.63
N LYS A 151 -8.88 -0.70 9.86
CA LYS A 151 -8.41 -2.06 10.20
C LYS A 151 -6.93 -2.37 9.89
N LEU A 152 -6.03 -1.40 9.90
CA LEU A 152 -4.59 -1.67 9.82
C LEU A 152 -4.04 -2.03 11.20
N PHE A 153 -3.40 -3.20 11.29
CA PHE A 153 -2.91 -3.73 12.57
C PHE A 153 -1.40 -3.56 12.79
N ASN A 154 -0.61 -3.52 11.71
CA ASN A 154 0.85 -3.70 11.83
C ASN A 154 1.69 -2.49 11.44
N GLY A 155 1.07 -1.38 11.03
CA GLY A 155 1.75 -0.12 10.68
C GLY A 155 1.44 0.36 9.27
N LEU A 156 1.68 1.65 9.05
CA LEU A 156 1.30 2.36 7.84
C LEU A 156 2.43 3.28 7.38
N VAL A 157 2.80 3.18 6.11
CA VAL A 157 3.69 4.13 5.47
C VAL A 157 2.88 4.93 4.46
N VAL A 158 2.84 6.24 4.64
CA VAL A 158 2.08 7.17 3.79
C VAL A 158 3.05 8.02 2.99
N VAL A 159 2.98 7.91 1.67
CA VAL A 159 3.71 8.77 0.75
C VAL A 159 2.81 9.92 0.34
N ASP A 160 3.24 11.14 0.63
CA ASP A 160 2.63 12.32 0.06
C ASP A 160 2.93 12.35 -1.44
N ARG A 161 1.89 12.54 -2.23
CA ARG A 161 1.99 12.78 -3.65
C ARG A 161 1.35 14.13 -3.90
N PRO A 162 1.85 14.94 -4.85
CA PRO A 162 1.06 16.07 -5.32
C PRO A 162 -0.28 15.48 -5.74
N LEU A 163 -1.35 15.78 -5.01
CA LEU A 163 -2.67 15.46 -5.50
C LEU A 163 -2.78 16.23 -6.82
N GLY A 164 -2.84 15.51 -7.94
CA GLY A 164 -3.18 16.13 -9.22
C GLY A 164 -4.45 16.97 -9.05
N PRO A 165 -4.68 17.98 -9.90
CA PRO A 165 -5.90 18.77 -9.82
C PRO A 165 -7.10 17.81 -9.77
N PRO A 166 -8.11 18.09 -8.92
CA PRO A 166 -9.29 17.23 -8.83
C PRO A 166 -9.80 16.97 -10.24
N SER A 167 -9.89 15.69 -10.60
CA SER A 167 -10.34 15.27 -11.93
C SER A 167 -11.68 15.94 -12.23
N ILE A 168 -11.72 16.74 -13.32
CA ILE A 168 -12.91 17.47 -13.78
C ILE A 168 -14.03 16.48 -14.19
N SER A 169 -13.67 15.21 -14.44
CA SER A 169 -14.64 14.12 -14.51
C SER A 169 -15.31 13.94 -13.14
N ARG A 170 -16.54 14.47 -13.03
CA ARG A 170 -17.52 14.23 -11.96
C ARG A 170 -17.90 12.75 -11.77
N THR A 171 -17.23 11.84 -12.46
CA THR A 171 -17.48 10.40 -12.36
C THR A 171 -16.79 9.89 -11.11
N ARG A 172 -17.55 9.83 -10.01
CA ARG A 172 -17.16 9.24 -8.73
C ARG A 172 -16.44 7.90 -8.97
N ARG A 173 -15.13 7.84 -8.75
CA ARG A 173 -14.41 6.56 -8.63
C ARG A 173 -14.58 6.08 -7.20
N SER A 174 -15.69 5.41 -6.93
CA SER A 174 -15.94 4.74 -5.64
C SER A 174 -14.89 3.64 -5.44
N ILE A 175 -14.29 3.60 -4.25
CA ILE A 175 -13.61 2.39 -3.76
C ILE A 175 -14.69 1.61 -3.04
N LEU A 176 -15.17 0.53 -3.66
CA LEU A 176 -16.15 -0.35 -3.06
C LEU A 176 -15.45 -1.17 -1.96
N LEU A 177 -15.68 -0.82 -0.70
CA LEU A 177 -15.32 -1.63 0.47
C LEU A 177 -16.59 -2.31 0.97
N THR A 178 -16.95 -3.46 0.42
CA THR A 178 -18.02 -4.29 1.00
C THR A 178 -17.39 -5.26 1.98
N GLN A 179 -17.69 -5.13 3.28
CA GLN A 179 -17.62 -6.28 4.17
C GLN A 179 -18.93 -7.07 4.20
N GLU A 180 -20.06 -6.45 3.88
CA GLU A 180 -21.36 -7.05 3.58
C GLU A 180 -22.23 -5.91 3.05
N GLY A 181 -22.64 -5.92 1.77
CA GLY A 181 -23.77 -5.14 1.22
C GLY A 181 -23.86 -3.60 1.37
N GLY A 182 -22.89 -2.89 1.95
CA GLY A 182 -22.96 -1.43 2.14
C GLY A 182 -22.12 -0.63 1.15
N SER A 183 -22.74 0.25 0.37
CA SER A 183 -22.06 1.29 -0.41
C SER A 183 -21.74 2.48 0.52
N ILE A 184 -20.46 2.70 0.84
CA ILE A 184 -20.04 3.93 1.53
C ILE A 184 -19.84 5.01 0.48
N MET A 185 -20.82 5.91 0.36
CA MET A 185 -20.66 7.16 -0.35
C MET A 185 -19.87 8.12 0.55
N VAL A 186 -18.62 8.40 0.22
CA VAL A 186 -17.89 9.51 0.84
C VAL A 186 -18.43 10.80 0.21
N PRO A 187 -19.11 11.69 0.95
CA PRO A 187 -19.46 13.00 0.42
C PRO A 187 -18.18 13.80 0.16
N ILE A 188 -18.08 14.37 -1.03
CA ILE A 188 -17.18 15.48 -1.29
C ILE A 188 -17.86 16.69 -0.66
N SER A 189 -17.40 17.12 0.52
CA SER A 189 -17.77 18.44 1.02
C SER A 189 -16.93 19.48 0.26
N ASP A 190 -17.39 19.83 -0.94
CA ASP A 190 -17.08 21.10 -1.63
C ASP A 190 -18.24 22.10 -1.42
N GLU A 191 -18.93 22.04 -0.27
CA GLU A 191 -19.85 23.10 0.11
C GLU A 191 -19.06 24.25 0.73
N VAL A 192 -18.63 25.16 -0.16
CA VAL A 192 -18.56 26.57 0.20
C VAL A 192 -19.98 26.95 0.58
N ASP A 193 -20.17 27.14 1.88
CA ASP A 193 -21.43 27.53 2.51
C ASP A 193 -21.85 28.91 1.96
N SER A 194 -22.63 28.91 0.88
CA SER A 194 -23.19 30.11 0.27
C SER A 194 -24.69 30.19 0.51
N SER A 195 -25.13 30.11 1.76
CA SER A 195 -26.46 30.60 2.14
C SER A 195 -26.61 30.82 3.64
N SER A 196 -26.19 31.98 4.13
CA SER A 196 -27.04 32.84 4.96
C SER A 196 -26.31 34.15 5.24
N ARG A 197 -26.93 35.26 4.82
CA ARG A 197 -26.62 36.59 5.36
C ARG A 197 -27.49 36.77 6.61
N PRO A 198 -26.91 36.88 7.81
CA PRO A 198 -27.48 37.73 8.84
C PRO A 198 -26.78 39.08 8.79
N SER A 199 -27.59 40.13 8.77
CA SER A 199 -27.20 41.51 9.04
C SER A 199 -26.33 41.61 10.29
N SER A 200 -25.25 42.40 10.19
CA SER A 200 -24.30 42.74 11.25
C SER A 200 -24.98 43.20 12.56
N PRO A 201 -24.31 43.05 13.71
CA PRO A 201 -23.42 44.16 14.10
C PRO A 201 -22.06 43.74 14.67
N SER A 202 -21.11 44.65 14.44
CA SER A 202 -19.83 44.89 15.12
C SER A 202 -19.47 44.04 16.34
N SER A 203 -18.36 43.32 16.23
CA SER A 203 -17.35 43.29 17.30
C SER A 203 -16.00 42.85 16.72
N THR A 204 -14.95 43.49 17.21
CA THR A 204 -13.53 43.26 16.95
C THR A 204 -13.16 41.79 17.13
N ALA A 205 -13.08 41.05 16.02
CA ALA A 205 -12.43 39.75 15.97
C ALA A 205 -11.07 39.92 15.29
N SER A 206 -10.02 39.59 16.03
CA SER A 206 -8.67 39.40 15.50
C SER A 206 -8.73 38.55 14.24
N SER A 207 -8.07 39.01 13.18
CA SER A 207 -7.85 38.27 11.95
C SER A 207 -7.04 36.99 12.27
N GLU A 208 -7.73 35.92 12.65
CA GLU A 208 -7.18 34.57 12.61
C GLU A 208 -6.91 34.26 11.13
N GLU A 209 -5.64 34.30 10.75
CA GLU A 209 -5.20 33.82 9.46
C GLU A 209 -5.72 32.40 9.27
N TYR A 210 -6.60 32.22 8.29
CA TYR A 210 -7.13 30.92 7.91
C TYR A 210 -6.00 30.08 7.31
N ARG A 211 -5.26 29.36 8.18
CA ARG A 211 -4.20 28.46 7.77
C ARG A 211 -4.82 27.24 7.10
N VAL A 212 -4.55 27.07 5.81
CA VAL A 212 -4.95 25.87 5.07
C VAL A 212 -4.18 24.67 5.62
N ALA A 213 -4.91 23.65 6.08
CA ALA A 213 -4.34 22.42 6.58
C ALA A 213 -3.51 21.70 5.50
N THR A 214 -2.29 21.30 5.86
CA THR A 214 -1.39 20.52 5.03
C THR A 214 -1.96 19.12 4.74
N THR A 215 -1.50 18.45 3.68
CA THR A 215 -1.91 17.06 3.37
C THR A 215 -1.63 16.12 4.54
N LYS A 216 -0.50 16.32 5.23
CA LYS A 216 -0.14 15.55 6.42
C LYS A 216 -1.18 15.72 7.51
N GLU A 217 -1.49 16.95 7.90
CA GLU A 217 -2.51 17.26 8.93
C GLU A 217 -3.84 16.59 8.57
N ARG A 218 -4.32 16.76 7.33
CA ARG A 218 -5.56 16.12 6.85
C ARG A 218 -5.55 14.59 6.93
N VAL A 219 -4.41 13.96 6.65
CA VAL A 219 -4.25 12.50 6.77
C VAL A 219 -4.34 12.06 8.22
N PHE A 220 -3.64 12.74 9.13
CA PHE A 220 -3.69 12.42 10.56
C PHE A 220 -5.07 12.67 11.16
N ASP A 221 -5.75 13.76 10.76
CA ASP A 221 -7.13 14.04 11.15
C ASP A 221 -8.07 12.91 10.68
N ARG A 222 -7.88 12.45 9.44
CA ARG A 222 -8.69 11.35 8.89
C ARG A 222 -8.45 10.03 9.63
N LEU A 223 -7.22 9.74 10.02
CA LEU A 223 -6.90 8.58 10.85
C LEU A 223 -7.52 8.71 12.25
N ALA A 224 -7.46 9.91 12.86
CA ALA A 224 -8.07 10.17 14.16
C ALA A 224 -9.59 10.00 14.13
N ILE A 225 -10.26 10.41 13.05
CA ILE A 225 -11.68 10.13 12.84
C ILE A 225 -11.95 8.61 12.73
N SER A 226 -11.05 7.87 12.10
CA SER A 226 -11.24 6.46 11.78
C SER A 226 -10.95 5.50 12.95
N TYR A 227 -10.05 5.90 13.84
CA TYR A 227 -9.53 5.05 14.93
C TYR A 227 -9.61 5.69 16.33
N GLY A 228 -9.94 6.97 16.40
CA GLY A 228 -9.82 7.77 17.61
C GLY A 228 -8.43 8.41 17.76
N PRO A 229 -8.34 9.53 18.51
CA PRO A 229 -7.09 10.23 18.75
C PRO A 229 -6.09 9.40 19.59
N GLU A 230 -6.58 8.62 20.56
CA GLU A 230 -5.74 7.77 21.41
C GLU A 230 -4.98 6.71 20.61
N TRP A 231 -5.65 6.09 19.62
CA TRP A 231 -5.01 5.12 18.74
C TRP A 231 -3.92 5.77 17.89
N CYS A 232 -4.18 6.98 17.38
CA CYS A 232 -3.20 7.72 16.58
C CYS A 232 -1.96 8.08 17.40
N GLU A 233 -2.14 8.47 18.66
CA GLU A 233 -1.04 8.75 19.59
C GLU A 233 -0.25 7.47 19.90
N ALA A 234 -0.94 6.39 20.29
CA ALA A 234 -0.31 5.10 20.57
C ALA A 234 0.39 4.47 19.34
N SER A 235 -0.10 4.77 18.15
CA SER A 235 0.41 4.25 16.88
C SER A 235 1.32 5.25 16.15
N ARG A 236 1.67 6.39 16.74
CA ARG A 236 2.48 7.42 16.08
C ARG A 236 3.83 6.87 15.62
N ASN A 237 4.43 5.98 16.41
CA ASN A 237 5.69 5.32 16.07
C ASN A 237 5.55 4.20 15.02
N ASN A 238 4.31 3.90 14.61
CA ASN A 238 3.98 2.89 13.58
C ASN A 238 3.43 3.55 12.30
N ILE A 239 3.48 4.87 12.19
CA ILE A 239 3.04 5.63 11.02
C ILE A 239 4.22 6.45 10.48
N TRP A 240 4.71 6.09 9.31
CA TRP A 240 5.77 6.84 8.63
C TRP A 240 5.18 7.76 7.58
N TRP A 241 5.51 9.05 7.64
CA TRP A 241 5.16 10.04 6.63
C TRP A 241 6.36 10.34 5.74
N ILE A 242 6.19 10.18 4.44
CA ILE A 242 7.20 10.51 3.44
C ILE A 242 6.70 11.71 2.65
N PRO A 243 7.31 12.90 2.81
CA PRO A 243 6.89 14.08 2.07
C PRO A 243 7.12 13.90 0.57
N SER A 244 6.35 14.61 -0.24
CA SER A 244 6.52 14.60 -1.69
C SER A 244 7.91 15.14 -2.01
N ARG A 245 8.60 14.51 -2.96
CA ARG A 245 9.76 15.14 -3.58
C ARG A 245 9.31 16.43 -4.29
N SER A 246 10.21 17.39 -4.43
CA SER A 246 9.91 18.66 -5.10
C SER A 246 9.33 18.40 -6.49
N ARG A 247 8.32 19.19 -6.88
CA ARG A 247 7.64 19.09 -8.18
C ARG A 247 8.57 19.09 -9.40
N SER A 248 9.78 19.63 -9.27
CA SER A 248 10.81 19.62 -10.31
C SER A 248 11.43 18.24 -10.57
N GLU A 249 11.29 17.27 -9.66
CA GLU A 249 11.97 15.97 -9.74
C GLU A 249 11.01 14.77 -9.93
N SER A 250 9.70 14.95 -9.75
CA SER A 250 8.74 13.88 -10.01
C SER A 250 7.57 14.41 -10.81
N GLU A 251 7.54 14.10 -12.11
CA GLU A 251 6.28 14.08 -12.82
C GLU A 251 5.30 13.15 -12.10
N ASP A 252 4.04 13.55 -11.98
CA ASP A 252 3.01 12.68 -11.44
C ASP A 252 2.77 11.53 -12.44
N ILE A 253 3.33 10.36 -12.12
CA ILE A 253 3.16 9.13 -12.88
C ILE A 253 1.99 8.36 -12.28
N SER A 254 0.82 8.49 -12.91
CA SER A 254 -0.38 7.73 -12.53
C SER A 254 -0.73 6.71 -13.60
N SER A 255 -1.31 5.57 -13.20
CA SER A 255 -1.77 4.55 -14.16
C SER A 255 -2.85 5.10 -15.11
N THR A 256 -3.62 6.11 -14.69
CA THR A 256 -4.59 6.78 -15.57
C THR A 256 -3.88 7.54 -16.68
N ARG A 257 -2.82 8.30 -16.35
CA ARG A 257 -1.99 9.00 -17.34
C ARG A 257 -1.33 8.03 -18.30
N ILE A 258 -0.78 6.92 -17.80
CA ILE A 258 -0.18 5.89 -18.65
C ILE A 258 -1.20 5.31 -19.64
N ARG A 259 -2.41 4.98 -19.20
CA ARG A 259 -3.45 4.48 -20.12
C ARG A 259 -3.86 5.52 -21.17
N ASP A 260 -3.97 6.79 -20.78
CA ASP A 260 -4.29 7.90 -21.70
C ASP A 260 -3.18 8.12 -22.76
N LEU A 261 -1.91 8.04 -22.37
CA LEU A 261 -0.79 8.09 -23.31
C LEU A 261 -0.87 6.91 -24.30
N LEU A 262 -1.08 5.70 -23.78
CA LEU A 262 -1.18 4.49 -24.59
C LEU A 262 -2.35 4.54 -25.58
N SER A 263 -3.54 5.01 -25.17
CA SER A 263 -4.70 5.13 -26.06
C SER A 263 -4.51 6.19 -27.15
N LYS A 264 -3.58 7.13 -26.96
CA LYS A 264 -3.21 8.14 -27.96
C LYS A 264 -2.01 7.75 -28.83
N GLY A 265 -1.43 6.56 -28.60
CA GLY A 265 -0.18 6.14 -29.25
C GLY A 265 1.04 6.97 -28.81
N GLU A 266 0.96 7.66 -27.67
CA GLU A 266 2.06 8.46 -27.13
C GLU A 266 3.06 7.58 -26.37
N SER A 267 4.33 8.01 -26.35
CA SER A 267 5.40 7.25 -25.70
C SER A 267 5.29 7.30 -24.17
N CYS A 268 5.50 6.14 -23.54
CA CYS A 268 5.68 5.99 -22.09
C CYS A 268 7.16 5.83 -21.69
N THR A 269 8.10 6.08 -22.60
CA THR A 269 9.54 5.98 -22.32
C THR A 269 9.95 6.90 -21.17
N GLY A 270 10.72 6.37 -20.22
CA GLY A 270 11.16 7.11 -19.03
C GLY A 270 10.12 7.18 -17.91
N LEU A 271 8.86 6.80 -18.16
CA LEU A 271 7.81 6.73 -17.13
C LEU A 271 7.67 5.34 -16.51
N LEU A 272 8.05 4.30 -17.25
CA LEU A 272 7.95 2.89 -16.86
C LEU A 272 9.28 2.19 -17.08
N HIS A 273 9.44 1.03 -16.43
CA HIS A 273 10.51 0.12 -16.79
C HIS A 273 10.44 -0.25 -18.28
N PRO A 274 11.56 -0.29 -19.04
CA PRO A 274 11.54 -0.52 -20.49
C PRO A 274 10.79 -1.79 -20.90
N ALA A 275 11.00 -2.90 -20.17
CA ALA A 275 10.31 -4.16 -20.45
C ALA A 275 8.79 -4.08 -20.21
N VAL A 276 8.34 -3.26 -19.24
CA VAL A 276 6.90 -3.02 -18.99
C VAL A 276 6.30 -2.22 -20.13
N ALA A 277 6.99 -1.14 -20.57
CA ALA A 277 6.55 -0.32 -21.69
C ALA A 277 6.43 -1.15 -22.97
N GLN A 278 7.44 -1.96 -23.29
CA GLN A 278 7.41 -2.86 -24.44
C GLN A 278 6.22 -3.84 -24.36
N ARG A 279 6.02 -4.48 -23.20
CA ARG A 279 4.95 -5.47 -23.04
C ARG A 279 3.55 -4.87 -23.22
N LEU A 280 3.36 -3.62 -22.78
CA LEU A 280 2.11 -2.89 -22.99
C LEU A 280 1.88 -2.57 -24.49
N LEU A 281 2.93 -2.18 -25.21
CA LEU A 281 2.84 -1.94 -26.66
C LEU A 281 2.50 -3.21 -27.44
N GLU A 282 3.10 -4.35 -27.09
CA GLU A 282 2.77 -5.65 -27.70
C GLU A 282 1.30 -6.03 -27.48
N LYS A 283 0.77 -5.77 -26.28
CA LYS A 283 -0.64 -6.01 -25.97
C LYS A 283 -1.56 -5.13 -26.83
N LEU A 284 -1.23 -3.84 -27.00
CA LEU A 284 -2.02 -2.93 -27.83
C LEU A 284 -2.04 -3.40 -29.29
N ALA A 285 -0.88 -3.73 -29.85
CA ALA A 285 -0.80 -4.25 -31.21
C ALA A 285 -1.62 -5.55 -31.38
N HIS A 286 -1.65 -6.41 -30.37
CA HIS A 286 -2.50 -7.60 -30.39
C HIS A 286 -4.00 -7.26 -30.38
N MET A 287 -4.43 -6.31 -29.54
CA MET A 287 -5.83 -5.86 -29.47
C MET A 287 -6.30 -5.23 -30.80
N GLU A 288 -5.45 -4.46 -31.46
CA GLU A 288 -5.71 -3.91 -32.79
C GLU A 288 -5.86 -5.02 -33.84
N SER A 289 -4.97 -6.03 -33.81
CA SER A 289 -5.01 -7.15 -34.76
C SER A 289 -6.25 -8.05 -34.62
N VAL A 290 -6.85 -8.12 -33.43
CA VAL A 290 -8.08 -8.90 -33.17
C VAL A 290 -9.33 -8.12 -33.54
N SER A 291 -9.24 -6.79 -33.64
CA SER A 291 -10.37 -5.89 -33.93
C SER A 291 -10.53 -5.58 -35.42
N ALA A 292 -9.53 -5.89 -36.25
CA ALA A 292 -9.50 -5.68 -37.70
C ALA A 292 -10.00 -6.92 -38.47
#